data_AF-A0A8J4T087-F1
#
_entry.id   AF-A0A8J4T087-F1
#
_cell.length_a   1.000
_cell.length_b   1.000
_cell.length_c   1.000
_cell.angle_alpha   90.00
_cell.angle_beta   90.00
_cell.angle_gamma   90.00
#
_symmetry.space_group_name_H-M   'P 1'
#
loop_
_entity.id
_entity.type
_entity.pdbx_description
1 polymer ?
#
loop_
_entity_poly.entity_id
_entity_poly.type
_entity_poly.pdbx_seq_one_letter_code
_entity_poly.pdbx_strand_id
1 'polypeptide(L)'
;MIVDEDLARGAQEHAEYLVQLGRLEHSNGDYGENIAFTGGTCAVEFSGTEATDRWYKEIENYQYESDVQLECGHFTQVVWKESTSAGFGRASNEDGTKVYIVGRYYPPGNFEGQCTENVPKPLDT
;
A
#
# COMPACT_ATOMS: atom_id res chain seq x y z
N MET A 1 7.92 11.39 -5.18
CA MET A 1 6.87 10.56 -5.78
C MET A 1 5.90 11.46 -6.54
N ILE A 2 5.52 11.07 -7.76
CA ILE A 2 4.55 11.76 -8.62
C ILE A 2 3.26 10.93 -8.66
N VAL A 3 2.10 11.58 -8.77
CA VAL A 3 0.83 10.86 -8.96
C VAL A 3 0.70 10.40 -10.40
N ASP A 4 0.41 9.12 -10.61
CA ASP A 4 0.19 8.49 -11.90
C ASP A 4 -1.27 8.08 -12.07
N GLU A 5 -1.91 8.61 -13.12
CA GLU A 5 -3.34 8.41 -13.36
C GLU A 5 -3.70 6.98 -13.78
N ASP A 6 -2.81 6.29 -14.49
CA ASP A 6 -3.04 4.90 -14.90
C ASP A 6 -2.91 3.95 -13.71
N LEU A 7 -1.92 4.17 -12.85
CA LEU A 7 -1.82 3.45 -11.57
C LEU A 7 -3.04 3.71 -10.69
N ALA A 8 -3.51 4.96 -10.61
CA ALA A 8 -4.67 5.32 -9.79
C ALA A 8 -5.95 4.68 -10.31
N ARG A 9 -6.18 4.71 -11.62
CA ARG A 9 -7.31 4.04 -12.27
C ARG A 9 -7.30 2.54 -11.98
N GLY A 10 -6.16 1.88 -12.18
CA GLY A 10 -6.05 0.45 -11.90
C GLY A 10 -6.20 0.10 -10.41
N ALA A 11 -5.69 0.95 -9.51
CA ALA A 11 -5.88 0.79 -8.07
C ALA A 11 -7.36 0.95 -7.68
N GLN A 12 -8.08 1.89 -8.31
CA GLN A 12 -9.52 2.09 -8.10
C GLN A 12 -10.34 0.90 -8.57
N GLU A 13 -10.08 0.42 -9.79
CA GLU A 13 -10.71 -0.79 -10.34
C GLU A 13 -10.50 -2.00 -9.41
N HIS A 14 -9.28 -2.16 -8.86
CA HIS A 14 -8.99 -3.25 -7.92
C HIS A 14 -9.67 -3.06 -6.57
N ALA A 15 -9.71 -1.85 -6.02
CA ALA A 15 -10.43 -1.59 -4.76
C ALA A 15 -11.92 -1.97 -4.89
N GLU A 16 -12.55 -1.64 -6.02
CA GLU A 16 -13.94 -2.02 -6.32
C GLU A 16 -14.11 -3.54 -6.44
N TYR A 17 -13.17 -4.22 -7.08
CA TYR A 17 -13.14 -5.68 -7.13
C TYR A 17 -13.01 -6.30 -5.73
N LEU A 18 -12.16 -5.76 -4.85
CA LEU A 18 -12.00 -6.26 -3.47
C LEU A 18 -13.27 -6.10 -2.64
N VAL A 19 -14.02 -5.01 -2.85
CA VAL A 19 -15.35 -4.83 -2.23
C VAL A 19 -16.29 -5.96 -2.64
N GLN A 20 -16.34 -6.31 -3.94
CA GLN A 20 -17.19 -7.38 -4.46
C GLN A 20 -16.73 -8.77 -3.97
N LEU A 21 -15.42 -8.97 -3.92
CA LEU A 21 -14.80 -10.24 -3.52
C LEU A 21 -14.91 -10.50 -2.01
N GLY A 22 -14.82 -9.45 -1.19
CA GLY A 22 -14.97 -9.54 0.27
C GLY A 22 -13.77 -10.11 1.03
N ARG A 23 -12.58 -10.16 0.42
CA ARG A 23 -11.31 -10.57 1.05
C ARG A 23 -10.14 -9.76 0.48
N LEU A 24 -9.01 -9.78 1.19
CA LEU A 24 -7.76 -9.20 0.70
C LEU A 24 -7.10 -10.15 -0.30
N GLU A 25 -6.81 -9.64 -1.49
CA GLU A 25 -6.11 -10.35 -2.54
C GLU A 25 -5.31 -9.34 -3.37
N HIS A 26 -4.03 -9.61 -3.58
CA HIS A 26 -3.22 -8.80 -4.48
C HIS A 26 -3.67 -8.97 -5.92
N SER A 27 -3.58 -7.89 -6.70
CA SER A 27 -3.74 -7.98 -8.15
C SER A 27 -2.47 -8.50 -8.82
N ASN A 28 -2.57 -8.87 -10.09
CA ASN A 28 -1.42 -9.26 -10.92
C ASN A 28 -1.04 -8.10 -11.84
N GLY A 29 0.21 -7.64 -11.78
CA GLY A 29 0.73 -6.64 -12.70
C GLY A 29 2.17 -6.22 -12.41
N ASP A 30 2.74 -5.42 -13.30
CA ASP A 30 4.13 -4.93 -13.22
C ASP A 30 4.22 -3.63 -12.37
N TYR A 31 3.70 -3.68 -11.15
CA TYR A 31 3.70 -2.58 -10.18
C TYR A 31 3.79 -3.13 -8.75
N GLY A 32 4.28 -2.30 -7.82
CA GLY A 32 4.17 -2.59 -6.39
C GLY A 32 2.74 -2.36 -5.92
N GLU A 33 2.28 -3.08 -4.90
CA GLU A 33 0.90 -2.94 -4.40
C GLU A 33 0.81 -3.06 -2.89
N ASN A 34 0.18 -2.07 -2.25
CA ASN A 34 -0.25 -2.13 -0.86
C ASN A 34 -1.78 -2.14 -0.81
N ILE A 35 -2.34 -2.95 0.09
CA ILE A 35 -3.78 -3.03 0.31
C ILE A 35 -4.06 -2.78 1.79
N ALA A 36 -5.06 -1.94 2.07
CA ALA A 36 -5.58 -1.73 3.40
C ALA A 36 -7.09 -1.97 3.41
N PHE A 37 -7.58 -2.49 4.53
CA PHE A 37 -8.99 -2.75 4.73
C PHE A 37 -9.42 -2.38 6.14
N THR A 38 -10.66 -1.91 6.24
CA THR A 38 -11.37 -1.82 7.50
C THR A 38 -12.79 -2.33 7.33
N GLY A 39 -13.34 -2.88 8.42
CA GLY A 39 -14.67 -3.43 8.47
C GLY A 39 -15.30 -3.20 9.85
N GLY A 40 -16.60 -2.95 9.89
CA GLY A 40 -17.34 -2.72 11.14
C GLY A 40 -18.83 -3.03 11.03
N THR A 41 -19.58 -2.70 12.08
CA THR A 41 -21.05 -2.81 12.11
C THR A 41 -21.75 -1.52 11.68
N CYS A 42 -21.01 -0.41 11.61
CA CYS A 42 -21.48 0.90 11.19
C CYS A 42 -20.60 1.40 10.05
N ALA A 43 -21.10 2.37 9.28
CA ALA A 43 -20.29 3.05 8.28
C ALA A 43 -19.01 3.62 8.91
N VAL A 44 -17.87 3.39 8.26
CA VAL A 44 -16.57 3.85 8.72
C VAL A 44 -15.94 4.76 7.69
N GLU A 45 -15.44 5.90 8.14
CA GLU A 45 -14.55 6.72 7.33
C GLU A 45 -13.15 6.12 7.42
N PHE A 46 -12.64 5.65 6.28
CA PHE A 46 -11.26 5.18 6.16
C PHE A 46 -10.59 5.93 5.02
N SER A 47 -9.59 6.72 5.39
CA SER A 47 -8.90 7.66 4.50
C SER A 47 -7.59 7.07 3.97
N GLY A 48 -7.13 7.59 2.84
CA GLY A 48 -5.81 7.25 2.30
C GLY A 48 -4.67 7.58 3.26
N THR A 49 -4.79 8.66 4.04
CA THR A 49 -3.84 9.01 5.11
C THR A 49 -3.77 7.90 6.15
N GLU A 50 -4.92 7.44 6.66
CA GLU A 50 -4.94 6.40 7.68
C GLU A 50 -4.41 5.05 7.16
N ALA A 51 -4.72 4.70 5.91
CA ALA A 51 -4.14 3.52 5.26
C ALA A 51 -2.61 3.64 5.15
N THR A 52 -2.11 4.80 4.72
CA THR A 52 -0.66 5.05 4.57
C THR A 52 0.04 5.03 5.93
N ASP A 53 -0.55 5.60 6.97
CA ASP A 53 -0.01 5.54 8.33
C ASP A 53 0.06 4.10 8.84
N ARG A 54 -0.94 3.26 8.55
CA ARG A 54 -0.92 1.84 8.92
C ARG A 54 0.19 1.07 8.21
N TRP A 55 0.38 1.30 6.91
CA TRP A 55 1.49 0.72 6.15
C TRP A 55 2.84 1.19 6.69
N TYR A 56 2.99 2.48 6.98
CA TYR A 56 4.25 3.05 7.46
C TYR A 56 4.63 2.54 8.86
N LYS A 57 3.65 2.28 9.75
CA LYS A 57 3.89 1.80 11.12
C LYS A 57 4.65 0.47 11.22
N GLU A 58 4.72 -0.32 10.14
CA GLU A 58 5.57 -1.52 10.12
C GLU A 58 7.05 -1.19 10.34
N ILE A 59 7.45 0.08 10.16
CA ILE A 59 8.77 0.60 10.56
C ILE A 59 9.17 0.25 12.00
N GLU A 60 8.21 0.14 12.92
CA GLU A 60 8.46 -0.20 14.32
C GLU A 60 9.05 -1.61 14.49
N ASN A 61 8.77 -2.52 13.56
CA ASN A 61 9.28 -3.88 13.53
C ASN A 61 10.43 -4.06 12.53
N TYR A 62 10.61 -3.11 11.60
CA TYR A 62 11.56 -3.23 10.52
C TYR A 62 13.01 -3.22 11.01
N GLN A 63 13.75 -4.28 10.70
CA GLN A 63 15.19 -4.37 10.94
C GLN A 63 15.96 -3.80 9.74
N TYR A 64 16.69 -2.70 9.93
CA TYR A 64 17.56 -2.15 8.89
C TYR A 64 18.76 -3.07 8.62
N GLU A 65 19.33 -2.96 7.41
CA GLU A 65 20.48 -3.77 6.96
C GLU A 65 20.16 -5.27 6.83
N SER A 66 18.88 -5.62 6.73
CA SER A 66 18.41 -6.94 6.33
C SER A 66 17.78 -6.90 4.93
N ASP A 67 17.51 -8.09 4.39
CA ASP A 67 16.72 -8.26 3.18
C ASP A 67 15.20 -8.17 3.44
N VAL A 68 14.39 -8.45 2.42
CA VAL A 68 12.92 -8.43 2.43
C VAL A 68 12.33 -9.10 3.68
N GLN A 69 11.53 -8.33 4.41
CA GLN A 69 10.75 -8.78 5.56
C GLN A 69 9.27 -8.79 5.19
N LEU A 70 8.67 -9.98 5.08
CA LEU A 70 7.27 -10.14 4.65
C LEU A 70 6.28 -9.34 5.50
N GLU A 71 6.57 -9.19 6.80
CA GLU A 71 5.74 -8.42 7.75
C GLU A 71 5.91 -6.90 7.68
N CYS A 72 6.95 -6.43 6.96
CA CYS A 72 7.23 -5.01 6.76
C CYS A 72 7.15 -4.59 5.28
N GLY A 73 6.50 -5.42 4.46
CA GLY A 73 6.39 -5.23 3.01
C GLY A 73 5.66 -3.94 2.64
N HIS A 74 4.67 -3.52 3.43
CA HIS A 74 3.95 -2.28 3.14
C HIS A 74 4.81 -1.07 3.43
N PHE A 75 5.49 -1.04 4.59
CA PHE A 75 6.41 0.04 4.94
C PHE A 75 7.51 0.20 3.89
N THR A 76 8.19 -0.90 3.57
CA THR A 76 9.30 -0.90 2.61
C THR A 76 8.88 -0.40 1.24
N GLN A 77 7.68 -0.75 0.77
CA GLN A 77 7.12 -0.21 -0.48
C GLN A 77 6.80 1.29 -0.38
N VAL A 78 6.27 1.77 0.74
CA VAL A 78 5.94 3.21 0.94
C VAL A 78 7.18 4.09 0.82
N VAL A 79 8.33 3.64 1.36
CA VAL A 79 9.58 4.41 1.37
C VAL A 79 10.56 4.01 0.28
N TRP A 80 10.17 3.11 -0.64
CA TRP A 80 11.06 2.56 -1.66
C TRP A 80 11.62 3.66 -2.56
N LYS A 81 12.92 3.91 -2.44
CA LYS A 81 13.60 5.05 -3.09
C LYS A 81 13.43 5.08 -4.60
N GLU A 82 13.49 3.93 -5.25
CA GLU A 82 13.35 3.83 -6.71
C GLU A 82 11.90 3.97 -7.20
N SER A 83 10.89 3.81 -6.34
CA SER A 83 9.49 4.02 -6.74
C SER A 83 9.24 5.53 -6.91
N THR A 84 9.11 5.96 -8.16
CA THR A 84 9.02 7.38 -8.51
C THR A 84 7.60 7.86 -8.72
N SER A 85 6.68 6.97 -9.07
CA SER A 85 5.26 7.27 -9.22
C SER A 85 4.37 6.34 -8.39
N ALA A 86 3.18 6.82 -8.05
CA ALA A 86 2.17 6.04 -7.38
C ALA A 86 0.75 6.49 -7.74
N GLY A 87 -0.20 5.59 -7.58
CA GLY A 87 -1.63 5.86 -7.75
C GLY A 87 -2.44 5.10 -6.72
N PHE A 88 -3.57 5.67 -6.31
CA PHE A 88 -4.37 5.13 -5.21
C PHE A 88 -5.84 5.02 -5.60
N GLY A 89 -6.50 3.99 -5.07
CA GLY A 89 -7.92 3.74 -5.22
C GLY A 89 -8.59 3.48 -3.88
N ARG A 90 -9.86 3.87 -3.76
CA ARG A 90 -10.69 3.64 -2.56
C ARG A 90 -12.08 3.21 -2.99
N ALA A 91 -12.57 2.12 -2.40
CA ALA A 91 -13.93 1.67 -2.60
C ALA A 91 -14.55 1.22 -1.28
N SER A 92 -15.87 1.36 -1.17
CA SER A 92 -16.66 0.87 -0.05
C SER A 92 -17.85 0.07 -0.54
N ASN A 93 -18.38 -0.83 0.30
CA ASN A 93 -19.68 -1.43 0.03
C ASN A 93 -20.82 -0.41 0.23
N GLU A 94 -22.04 -0.79 -0.17
CA GLU A 94 -23.20 0.13 -0.20
C GLU A 94 -23.53 0.81 1.14
N ASP A 95 -23.36 0.10 2.26
CA ASP A 95 -23.61 0.62 3.60
C ASP A 95 -22.38 1.28 4.26
N GLY A 96 -21.24 1.32 3.55
CA GLY A 96 -19.99 1.92 4.02
C GLY A 96 -19.33 1.19 5.20
N THR A 97 -19.82 0.00 5.57
CA THR A 97 -19.28 -0.76 6.70
C THR A 97 -17.95 -1.42 6.39
N LYS A 98 -17.60 -1.56 5.11
CA LYS A 98 -16.36 -2.13 4.60
C LYS A 98 -15.72 -1.18 3.61
N VAL A 99 -14.46 -0.84 3.84
CA VAL A 99 -13.69 0.06 2.96
C VAL A 99 -12.35 -0.59 2.63
N TYR A 100 -11.99 -0.59 1.35
CA TYR A 100 -10.70 -1.03 0.83
C TYR A 100 -9.97 0.16 0.22
N ILE A 101 -8.67 0.25 0.50
CA ILE A 101 -7.75 1.20 -0.13
C ILE A 101 -6.62 0.41 -0.76
N VAL A 102 -6.32 0.73 -2.01
CA VAL A 102 -5.22 0.12 -2.77
C VAL A 102 -4.26 1.24 -3.16
N GLY A 103 -2.97 1.04 -2.91
CA GLY A 103 -1.88 1.88 -3.42
C GLY A 103 -1.02 1.09 -4.39
N ARG A 104 -0.74 1.66 -5.55
CA ARG A 104 0.16 1.08 -6.55
C ARG A 104 1.37 1.97 -6.78
N TYR A 105 2.53 1.36 -7.01
CA TYR A 105 3.83 2.03 -7.05
C TYR A 105 4.62 1.59 -8.29
N TYR A 106 5.30 2.53 -8.95
CA TYR A 106 6.16 2.22 -10.09
C TYR A 106 7.48 3.01 -10.08
N PRO A 107 8.61 2.37 -10.42
CA PRO A 107 8.84 0.91 -10.45
C PRO A 107 8.43 0.20 -9.14
N PRO A 108 8.08 -1.11 -9.20
CA PRO A 108 7.79 -1.90 -8.00
C PRO A 108 8.96 -1.89 -7.01
N GLY A 109 8.66 -2.00 -5.72
CA GLY A 109 9.65 -2.19 -4.67
C GLY A 109 9.76 -3.64 -4.21
N ASN A 110 10.38 -3.82 -3.03
CA ASN A 110 10.48 -5.09 -2.31
C ASN A 110 11.21 -6.21 -3.07
N PHE A 111 12.22 -5.84 -3.85
CA PHE A 111 13.12 -6.79 -4.50
C PHE A 111 14.19 -7.31 -3.54
N GLU A 112 14.36 -8.64 -3.53
CA GLU A 112 15.41 -9.32 -2.77
C GLU A 112 16.79 -8.77 -3.12
N GLY A 113 17.60 -8.52 -2.10
CA GLY A 113 18.94 -7.94 -2.22
C GLY A 113 18.98 -6.42 -2.45
N GLN A 114 17.83 -5.74 -2.56
CA GLN A 114 17.78 -4.29 -2.87
C GLN A 114 17.27 -3.42 -1.71
N CYS A 115 16.82 -4.03 -0.60
CA CYS A 115 16.25 -3.30 0.55
C CYS A 115 17.22 -2.28 1.16
N THR A 116 18.49 -2.63 1.33
CA THR A 116 19.49 -1.72 1.95
C THR A 116 19.70 -0.42 1.17
N GLU A 117 19.58 -0.46 -0.16
CA GLU A 117 19.76 0.72 -1.03
C GLU A 117 18.48 1.54 -1.18
N ASN A 118 17.32 0.88 -1.02
CA ASN A 118 16.01 1.45 -1.30
C ASN A 118 15.18 1.82 -0.07
N VAL A 119 15.52 1.33 1.12
CA VAL A 119 14.81 1.61 2.37
C VAL A 119 15.70 2.47 3.28
N PRO A 120 15.65 3.80 3.15
CA PRO A 120 16.51 4.69 3.93
C PRO A 120 16.11 4.68 5.41
N LYS A 121 17.11 4.83 6.29
CA LYS A 121 16.85 5.10 7.71
C LYS A 121 16.14 6.46 7.87
N PRO A 122 15.25 6.62 8.86
CA PRO A 122 14.65 7.90 9.20
C PRO A 122 15.74 8.94 9.47
N LEU A 123 15.43 10.19 9.15
CA LEU A 123 16.30 11.30 9.51
C LEU A 123 16.27 11.45 11.04
N ASP A 124 17.45 11.57 11.65
CA ASP A 124 17.55 11.93 13.07
C ASP A 124 16.90 13.32 13.26
N THR A 125 15.81 13.37 14.02
CA THR A 125 15.10 14.62 14.40
C THR A 125 15.48 15.08 15.80
#